data_AF-K2DBG7-F1
#
_entry.id   AF-K2DBG7-F1
#
_cell.length_a   1.000
_cell.length_b   1.000
_cell.length_c   1.000
_cell.angle_alpha   90.00
_cell.angle_beta   90.00
_cell.angle_gamma   90.00
#
_symmetry.space_group_name_H-M   'P 1'
#
loop_
_entity.id
_entity.type
_entity.pdbx_description
1 polymer ?
#
loop_
_entity_poly.entity_id
_entity_poly.type
_entity_poly.pdbx_seq_one_letter_code
_entity_poly.pdbx_strand_id
1 'polypeptide(L)'
;MKKIIIVVLSLAFILGFIFWRFGPDLSEQNPLSPGSVNLTYWGLWEEENLILPIIEEYKKIKPDVNITYIRQSSTNYRTRVQTQVSEGLGPDIFRIHNSWLPMFSGILAPVPQEVFSLTEFRNTFYPVAEETLVKNSSILAAPIEIDGLALFYNEELLNNVGLPVPRGWQEFVNTASRITVKDGNGIIQTAGASLGTASNVDHWSDIVGLLMLQQPGVDINSPTSLGAVEVMRFYTGFVTDPRRKTWDINLPSSTQMFATGRLAFYLAPSWRVHELRQINPNLNFKVAPVPQLPGRNINWGSFWAEGVSIKSQHQ
;
A
#
# COMPACT_ATOMS: atom_id res chain seq x y z
N MET A 1 -41.31 28.67 49.01
CA MET A 1 -41.52 28.06 47.67
C MET A 1 -41.48 29.10 46.54
N LYS A 2 -42.30 30.16 46.54
CA LYS A 2 -42.33 31.16 45.44
C LYS A 2 -40.97 31.83 45.11
N LYS A 3 -40.14 32.15 46.11
CA LYS A 3 -38.80 32.76 45.89
C LYS A 3 -37.80 31.81 45.22
N ILE A 4 -37.90 30.50 45.47
CA ILE A 4 -37.00 29.49 44.88
C ILE A 4 -37.35 29.27 43.40
N ILE A 5 -38.65 29.27 43.07
CA ILE A 5 -39.13 29.12 41.69
C ILE A 5 -38.67 30.29 40.81
N ILE A 6 -38.69 31.52 41.33
CA ILE A 6 -38.23 32.70 40.59
C ILE A 6 -36.72 32.62 40.31
N VAL A 7 -35.91 32.19 41.27
CA VAL A 7 -34.45 32.06 41.10
C VAL A 7 -34.11 30.98 40.06
N VAL A 8 -34.81 29.84 40.07
CA VAL A 8 -34.59 28.76 39.11
C VAL A 8 -34.99 29.18 37.70
N LEU A 9 -36.10 29.90 37.54
CA LEU A 9 -36.53 30.42 36.23
C LEU A 9 -35.56 31.47 35.68
N SER A 10 -35.04 32.36 36.53
CA SER A 10 -34.03 33.35 36.13
C SER A 10 -32.73 32.68 35.68
N LEU A 11 -32.27 31.65 36.39
CA LEU A 11 -31.07 30.88 36.03
C LEU A 11 -31.25 30.11 34.72
N ALA A 12 -32.42 29.50 34.50
CA ALA A 12 -32.72 28.82 33.24
C ALA A 12 -32.76 29.80 32.06
N PHE A 13 -33.28 31.01 32.27
CA PHE A 13 -33.32 32.04 31.24
C PHE A 13 -31.92 32.57 30.89
N ILE A 14 -31.06 32.76 31.90
CA ILE A 14 -29.67 33.17 31.71
C ILE A 14 -28.87 32.08 30.99
N LEU A 15 -29.04 30.80 31.39
CA LEU A 15 -28.39 29.67 30.73
C LEU A 15 -28.86 29.49 29.28
N GLY A 16 -30.16 29.66 29.01
CA GLY A 16 -30.70 29.64 27.65
C GLY A 16 -30.15 30.79 26.79
N PHE A 17 -30.00 31.99 27.37
CA PHE A 17 -29.44 33.15 26.66
C PHE A 17 -27.94 33.00 26.37
N ILE A 18 -27.17 32.41 27.29
CA ILE A 18 -25.74 32.11 27.09
C ILE A 18 -25.58 31.03 26.01
N PHE A 19 -26.43 30.00 26.02
CA PHE A 19 -26.40 28.95 25.01
C PHE A 19 -26.81 29.47 23.62
N TRP A 20 -27.76 30.40 23.54
CA TRP A 20 -28.15 31.04 22.27
C TRP A 20 -27.06 31.97 21.71
N ARG A 21 -26.29 32.65 22.58
CA ARG A 21 -25.27 33.63 22.17
C ARG A 21 -23.87 33.04 21.96
N PHE A 22 -23.55 31.93 22.63
CA PHE A 22 -22.20 31.35 22.64
C PHE A 22 -22.18 29.82 22.45
N GLY A 23 -23.32 29.18 22.20
CA GLY A 23 -23.36 27.78 21.78
C GLY A 23 -22.76 27.61 20.39
N PRO A 24 -22.29 26.40 20.03
CA PRO A 24 -21.84 26.11 18.67
C PRO A 24 -22.98 26.44 17.70
N ASP A 25 -22.65 27.18 16.64
CA ASP A 25 -23.61 27.53 15.59
C ASP A 25 -24.04 26.24 14.89
N LEU A 26 -25.22 25.72 15.28
CA LEU A 26 -25.85 24.57 14.64
C LEU A 26 -26.66 24.99 13.40
N SER A 27 -26.53 26.24 12.95
CA SER A 27 -27.32 26.81 11.87
C SER A 27 -26.48 27.26 10.67
N GLU A 28 -25.76 26.32 10.05
CA GLU A 28 -25.42 26.42 8.62
C GLU A 28 -25.14 25.03 8.00
N GLN A 29 -26.08 24.10 8.15
CA GLN A 29 -26.25 23.09 7.10
C GLN A 29 -27.31 23.64 6.14
N ASN A 30 -26.86 24.24 5.04
CA ASN A 30 -27.73 24.50 3.91
C ASN A 30 -28.47 23.20 3.59
N PRO A 31 -29.82 23.15 3.69
CA PRO A 31 -30.54 21.94 3.33
C PRO A 31 -30.25 21.64 1.85
N LEU A 32 -29.59 20.50 1.61
CA LEU A 32 -29.23 20.04 0.27
C LEU A 32 -30.50 19.97 -0.61
N SER A 33 -30.37 20.40 -1.85
CA SER A 33 -31.46 20.42 -2.82
C SER A 33 -32.05 19.02 -3.03
N PRO A 34 -33.38 18.88 -3.15
CA PRO A 34 -34.02 17.61 -3.50
C PRO A 34 -33.42 17.08 -4.81
N GLY A 35 -32.77 15.92 -4.77
CA GLY A 35 -32.03 15.34 -5.90
C GLY A 35 -30.51 15.23 -5.73
N SER A 36 -29.96 15.77 -4.64
CA SER A 36 -28.52 15.65 -4.37
C SER A 36 -28.10 14.22 -3.98
N VAL A 37 -27.04 13.73 -4.64
CA VAL A 37 -26.41 12.44 -4.38
C VAL A 37 -25.25 12.65 -3.40
N ASN A 38 -25.22 11.88 -2.31
CA ASN A 38 -24.12 11.92 -1.34
C ASN A 38 -23.35 10.60 -1.40
N LEU A 39 -22.05 10.70 -1.67
CA LEU A 39 -21.14 9.55 -1.75
C LEU A 39 -20.15 9.60 -0.59
N THR A 40 -19.97 8.48 0.08
CA THR A 40 -18.88 8.29 1.05
C THR A 40 -17.70 7.62 0.37
N TYR A 41 -16.52 8.23 0.47
CA TYR A 41 -15.28 7.71 -0.10
C TYR A 41 -14.27 7.41 1.02
N TRP A 42 -13.86 6.14 1.13
CA TRP A 42 -12.79 5.73 2.05
C TRP A 42 -11.44 5.59 1.35
N GLY A 43 -10.48 6.42 1.77
CA GLY A 43 -9.06 6.31 1.41
C GLY A 43 -8.17 5.87 2.56
N LEU A 44 -6.86 5.87 2.35
CA LEU A 44 -5.87 5.34 3.30
C LEU A 44 -4.72 6.30 3.61
N TRP A 45 -4.11 6.87 2.57
CA TRP A 45 -2.79 7.50 2.68
C TRP A 45 -2.88 9.02 2.70
N GLU A 46 -3.74 9.55 1.86
CA GLU A 46 -3.84 10.96 1.55
C GLU A 46 -4.61 11.69 2.64
N GLU A 47 -4.03 12.79 3.09
CA GLU A 47 -4.75 13.75 3.91
C GLU A 47 -5.88 14.39 3.10
N GLU A 48 -6.97 14.74 3.78
CA GLU A 48 -8.19 15.27 3.16
C GLU A 48 -7.90 16.48 2.26
N ASN A 49 -7.02 17.39 2.68
CA ASN A 49 -6.64 18.57 1.91
C ASN A 49 -5.96 18.27 0.56
N LEU A 50 -5.43 17.06 0.36
CA LEU A 50 -4.85 16.62 -0.92
C LEU A 50 -5.92 16.06 -1.87
N ILE A 51 -7.04 15.57 -1.33
CA ILE A 51 -8.15 14.97 -2.10
C ILE A 51 -9.25 15.99 -2.41
N LEU A 52 -9.52 16.93 -1.50
CA LEU A 52 -10.56 17.94 -1.65
C LEU A 52 -10.50 18.70 -3.00
N PRO A 53 -9.33 19.15 -3.50
CA PRO A 53 -9.29 19.83 -4.80
C PRO A 53 -9.79 18.96 -5.97
N ILE A 54 -9.57 17.65 -5.91
CA ILE A 54 -10.04 16.68 -6.92
C ILE A 54 -11.56 16.52 -6.82
N ILE A 55 -12.09 16.41 -5.60
CA ILE A 55 -13.54 16.34 -5.35
C ILE A 55 -14.25 17.61 -5.82
N GLU A 56 -13.68 18.79 -5.54
CA GLU A 56 -14.26 20.07 -5.96
C GLU A 56 -14.25 20.22 -7.49
N GLU A 57 -13.21 19.72 -8.17
CA GLU A 57 -13.19 19.71 -9.64
C GLU A 57 -14.27 18.77 -10.20
N TYR A 58 -14.48 17.61 -9.59
CA TYR A 58 -15.57 16.70 -9.96
C TYR A 58 -16.95 17.34 -9.73
N LYS A 59 -17.13 18.06 -8.62
CA LYS A 59 -18.38 18.75 -8.30
C LYS A 59 -18.74 19.84 -9.31
N LYS A 60 -17.77 20.49 -9.95
CA LYS A 60 -18.05 21.42 -11.07
C LYS A 60 -18.68 20.71 -12.27
N ILE A 61 -18.34 19.45 -12.50
CA ILE A 61 -18.86 18.61 -13.59
C ILE A 61 -20.20 17.96 -13.18
N LYS A 62 -20.36 17.61 -11.91
CA LYS A 62 -21.55 16.99 -11.32
C LYS A 62 -22.02 17.79 -10.09
N PRO A 63 -22.70 18.94 -10.27
CA PRO A 63 -23.06 19.85 -9.16
C PRO A 63 -23.94 19.22 -8.07
N ASP A 64 -24.75 18.23 -8.44
CA ASP A 64 -25.66 17.54 -7.51
C ASP A 64 -24.98 16.45 -6.69
N VAL A 65 -23.72 16.11 -6.99
CA VAL A 65 -22.95 15.07 -6.29
C VAL A 65 -22.06 15.71 -5.23
N ASN A 66 -22.21 15.27 -3.98
CA ASN A 66 -21.32 15.59 -2.88
C ASN A 66 -20.53 14.34 -2.48
N ILE A 67 -19.22 14.46 -2.37
CA ILE A 67 -18.34 13.35 -1.95
C ILE A 67 -17.73 13.70 -0.60
N THR A 68 -17.93 12.84 0.39
CA THR A 68 -17.29 12.93 1.70
C THR A 68 -16.12 11.96 1.75
N TYR A 69 -14.90 12.50 1.75
CA TYR A 69 -13.69 11.70 1.91
C TYR A 69 -13.42 11.42 3.39
N ILE A 70 -13.14 10.16 3.72
CA ILE A 70 -12.78 9.73 5.07
C ILE A 70 -11.51 8.90 4.98
N ARG A 71 -10.40 9.48 5.45
CA ARG A 71 -9.14 8.72 5.58
C ARG A 71 -9.30 7.67 6.68
N GLN A 72 -9.18 6.40 6.30
CA GLN A 72 -9.25 5.29 7.22
C GLN A 72 -7.86 4.95 7.77
N SER A 73 -7.83 4.45 9.01
CA SER A 73 -6.64 3.78 9.54
C SER A 73 -6.37 2.52 8.72
N SER A 74 -5.12 2.33 8.32
CA SER A 74 -4.65 1.13 7.60
C SER A 74 -4.73 -0.15 8.45
N THR A 75 -4.73 -0.02 9.78
CA THR A 75 -4.85 -1.16 10.70
C THR A 75 -6.19 -1.87 10.51
N ASN A 76 -6.13 -3.16 10.18
CA ASN A 76 -7.29 -4.01 9.90
C ASN A 76 -8.23 -3.47 8.81
N TYR A 77 -7.75 -2.55 7.96
CA TYR A 77 -8.58 -1.88 6.95
C TYR A 77 -9.26 -2.87 6.01
N ARG A 78 -8.51 -3.85 5.47
CA ARG A 78 -9.04 -4.89 4.58
C ARG A 78 -10.29 -5.57 5.18
N THR A 79 -10.17 -6.07 6.41
CA THR A 79 -11.27 -6.76 7.10
C THR A 79 -12.44 -5.80 7.36
N ARG A 80 -12.15 -4.56 7.77
CA ARG A 80 -13.16 -3.53 8.03
C ARG A 80 -14.00 -3.24 6.80
N VAL A 81 -13.37 -2.98 5.65
CA VAL A 81 -14.07 -2.74 4.39
C VAL A 81 -14.89 -3.95 4.00
N GLN A 82 -14.29 -5.14 4.03
CA GLN A 82 -14.97 -6.37 3.65
C GLN A 82 -16.24 -6.60 4.48
N THR A 83 -16.18 -6.43 5.80
CA THR A 83 -17.32 -6.57 6.70
C THR A 83 -18.38 -5.50 6.44
N GLN A 84 -18.01 -4.21 6.49
CA GLN A 84 -19.00 -3.13 6.40
C GLN A 84 -19.71 -3.08 5.05
N VAL A 85 -18.98 -3.30 3.94
CA VAL A 85 -19.60 -3.34 2.60
C VAL A 85 -20.54 -4.53 2.49
N SER A 86 -20.16 -5.71 3.01
CA SER A 86 -21.03 -6.90 2.98
C SER A 86 -22.34 -6.69 3.76
N GLU A 87 -22.28 -5.96 4.87
CA GLU A 87 -23.42 -5.61 5.72
C GLU A 87 -24.25 -4.43 5.19
N GLY A 88 -23.83 -3.77 4.11
CA GLY A 88 -24.50 -2.59 3.56
C GLY A 88 -24.31 -1.32 4.40
N LEU A 89 -23.30 -1.30 5.27
CA LEU A 89 -22.93 -0.17 6.14
C LEU A 89 -21.65 0.53 5.67
N GLY A 90 -21.01 -0.01 4.64
CA GLY A 90 -19.74 0.48 4.09
C GLY A 90 -19.89 1.70 3.18
N PRO A 91 -18.77 2.26 2.72
CA PRO A 91 -18.75 3.42 1.83
C PRO A 91 -19.25 3.07 0.42
N ASP A 92 -19.53 4.10 -0.37
CA ASP A 92 -19.84 3.97 -1.80
C ASP A 92 -18.59 3.66 -2.62
N ILE A 93 -17.50 4.38 -2.32
CA ILE A 93 -16.20 4.25 -2.98
C ILE A 93 -15.17 3.85 -1.93
N PHE A 94 -14.34 2.87 -2.22
CA PHE A 94 -13.28 2.45 -1.31
C PHE A 94 -12.04 1.94 -2.03
N ARG A 95 -10.91 2.24 -1.41
CA ARG A 95 -9.61 1.78 -1.88
C ARG A 95 -9.41 0.30 -1.58
N ILE A 96 -8.93 -0.47 -2.55
CA ILE A 96 -8.51 -1.87 -2.41
C ILE A 96 -7.10 -2.07 -2.96
N HIS A 97 -6.36 -3.01 -2.38
CA HIS A 97 -5.10 -3.45 -2.96
C HIS A 97 -5.38 -4.44 -4.10
N ASN A 98 -4.59 -4.40 -5.17
CA ASN A 98 -4.78 -5.26 -6.35
C ASN A 98 -4.80 -6.77 -6.00
N SER A 99 -4.03 -7.20 -5.00
CA SER A 99 -4.04 -8.60 -4.52
C SER A 99 -5.33 -9.02 -3.79
N TRP A 100 -6.27 -8.11 -3.54
CA TRP A 100 -7.48 -8.41 -2.76
C TRP A 100 -8.68 -8.83 -3.59
N LEU A 101 -8.61 -8.71 -4.92
CA LEU A 101 -9.74 -9.02 -5.81
C LEU A 101 -10.40 -10.38 -5.55
N PRO A 102 -9.66 -11.50 -5.32
CA PRO A 102 -10.30 -12.78 -5.05
C PRO A 102 -11.25 -12.75 -3.85
N MET A 103 -10.91 -11.98 -2.80
CA MET A 103 -11.71 -11.83 -1.58
C MET A 103 -12.81 -10.77 -1.72
N PHE A 104 -12.63 -9.78 -2.59
CA PHE A 104 -13.53 -8.61 -2.72
C PHE A 104 -14.50 -8.70 -3.91
N SER A 105 -14.28 -9.61 -4.85
CA SER A 105 -15.09 -9.67 -6.08
C SER A 105 -16.60 -9.83 -5.89
N GLY A 106 -17.05 -10.35 -4.73
CA GLY A 106 -18.47 -10.46 -4.40
C GLY A 106 -19.11 -9.18 -3.83
N ILE A 107 -18.31 -8.16 -3.54
CA ILE A 107 -18.77 -6.89 -2.93
C ILE A 107 -18.45 -5.65 -3.79
N LEU A 108 -17.79 -5.84 -4.93
CA LEU A 108 -17.46 -4.80 -5.89
C LEU A 108 -18.52 -4.73 -7.00
N ALA A 109 -19.01 -3.53 -7.29
CA ALA A 109 -19.83 -3.27 -8.45
C ALA A 109 -18.94 -3.31 -9.72
N PRO A 110 -19.37 -3.98 -10.80
CA PRO A 110 -18.65 -3.93 -12.05
C PRO A 110 -18.74 -2.54 -12.67
N VAL A 111 -17.63 -2.06 -13.24
CA VAL A 111 -17.62 -0.79 -13.97
C VAL A 111 -18.51 -0.93 -15.22
N PRO A 112 -19.47 -0.02 -15.45
CA PRO A 112 -20.30 -0.06 -16.64
C PRO A 112 -19.45 0.09 -17.92
N GLN A 113 -19.77 -0.69 -18.96
CA GLN A 113 -18.98 -0.72 -20.20
C GLN A 113 -18.97 0.63 -20.92
N GLU A 114 -20.05 1.39 -20.78
CA GLU A 114 -20.24 2.75 -21.29
C GLU A 114 -19.41 3.80 -20.54
N VAL A 115 -19.01 3.51 -19.30
CA VAL A 115 -18.12 4.37 -18.50
C VAL A 115 -16.67 4.05 -18.82
N PHE A 116 -16.32 2.77 -18.85
CA PHE A 116 -14.96 2.34 -19.16
C PHE A 116 -14.94 0.93 -19.73
N SER A 117 -14.62 0.81 -21.02
CA SER A 117 -14.63 -0.50 -21.69
C SER A 117 -13.39 -1.31 -21.36
N LEU A 118 -13.47 -2.64 -21.43
CA LEU A 118 -12.32 -3.52 -21.21
C LEU A 118 -11.18 -3.27 -22.22
N THR A 119 -11.52 -2.92 -23.47
CA THR A 119 -10.51 -2.54 -24.46
C THR A 119 -9.78 -1.26 -24.08
N GLU A 120 -10.51 -0.26 -23.60
CA GLU A 120 -9.91 0.98 -23.11
C GLU A 120 -9.04 0.74 -21.88
N PHE A 121 -9.52 -0.06 -20.92
CA PHE A 121 -8.76 -0.46 -19.74
C PHE A 121 -7.42 -1.12 -20.11
N ARG A 122 -7.43 -2.05 -21.06
CA ARG A 122 -6.22 -2.73 -21.58
C ARG A 122 -5.23 -1.78 -22.26
N ASN A 123 -5.75 -0.76 -22.94
CA ASN A 123 -4.90 0.24 -23.62
C ASN A 123 -4.34 1.27 -22.64
N THR A 124 -5.04 1.51 -21.53
CA THR A 124 -4.67 2.52 -20.53
C THR A 124 -3.69 1.99 -19.48
N PHE A 125 -3.85 0.74 -19.03
CA PHE A 125 -3.07 0.19 -17.92
C PHE A 125 -2.11 -0.93 -18.32
N TYR A 126 -1.09 -1.13 -17.49
CA TYR A 126 -0.21 -2.29 -17.60
C TYR A 126 -0.99 -3.61 -17.46
N PRO A 127 -0.56 -4.71 -18.12
CA PRO A 127 -1.29 -5.99 -18.11
C PRO A 127 -1.65 -6.52 -16.72
N VAL A 128 -0.79 -6.28 -15.71
CA VAL A 128 -1.04 -6.69 -14.32
C VAL A 128 -2.33 -6.11 -13.74
N ALA A 129 -2.79 -4.94 -14.20
CA ALA A 129 -4.06 -4.36 -13.80
C ALA A 129 -5.24 -5.21 -14.28
N GLU A 130 -5.18 -5.73 -15.51
CA GLU A 130 -6.22 -6.65 -16.00
C GLU A 130 -6.17 -7.95 -15.21
N GLU A 131 -4.98 -8.52 -15.03
CA GLU A 131 -4.78 -9.79 -14.32
C GLU A 131 -5.32 -9.75 -12.88
N THR A 132 -5.30 -8.59 -12.24
CA THR A 132 -5.59 -8.44 -10.80
C THR A 132 -6.86 -7.66 -10.48
N LEU A 133 -7.47 -6.94 -11.42
CA LEU A 133 -8.70 -6.14 -11.18
C LEU A 133 -9.87 -6.50 -12.10
N VAL A 134 -9.69 -7.42 -13.06
CA VAL A 134 -10.76 -7.90 -13.96
C VAL A 134 -11.14 -9.33 -13.60
N LYS A 135 -12.45 -9.62 -13.55
CA LYS A 135 -12.97 -10.97 -13.35
C LYS A 135 -14.17 -11.20 -14.26
N ASN A 136 -14.18 -12.34 -14.96
CA ASN A 136 -15.26 -12.70 -15.90
C ASN A 136 -15.54 -11.61 -16.96
N SER A 137 -14.49 -10.95 -17.46
CA SER A 137 -14.55 -9.80 -18.39
C SER A 137 -15.15 -8.51 -17.82
N SER A 138 -15.42 -8.44 -16.52
CA SER A 138 -15.86 -7.22 -15.84
C SER A 138 -14.70 -6.59 -15.09
N ILE A 139 -14.49 -5.29 -15.30
CA ILE A 139 -13.59 -4.47 -14.48
C ILE A 139 -14.27 -4.26 -13.12
N LEU A 140 -13.57 -4.54 -12.02
CA LEU A 140 -14.13 -4.42 -10.67
C LEU A 140 -13.50 -3.30 -9.85
N ALA A 141 -12.37 -2.75 -10.30
CA ALA A 141 -11.74 -1.59 -9.70
C ALA A 141 -10.84 -0.88 -10.71
N ALA A 142 -10.63 0.42 -10.50
CA ALA A 142 -9.79 1.26 -11.35
C ALA A 142 -8.44 1.56 -10.65
N PRO A 143 -7.29 1.20 -11.23
CA PRO A 143 -5.99 1.61 -10.71
C PRO A 143 -5.87 3.14 -10.66
N ILE A 144 -5.27 3.65 -9.59
CA ILE A 144 -4.88 5.07 -9.48
C ILE A 144 -3.37 5.26 -9.61
N GLU A 145 -2.62 4.17 -9.53
CA GLU A 145 -1.17 4.15 -9.53
C GLU A 145 -0.64 2.79 -10.00
N ILE A 146 0.66 2.73 -10.23
CA ILE A 146 1.41 1.49 -10.39
C ILE A 146 2.63 1.56 -9.48
N ASP A 147 2.85 0.51 -8.69
CA ASP A 147 4.04 0.35 -7.88
C ASP A 147 4.40 -1.14 -7.82
N GLY A 148 5.56 -1.44 -7.27
CA GLY A 148 6.14 -2.76 -7.28
C GLY A 148 7.49 -2.78 -6.58
N LEU A 149 8.12 -3.95 -6.52
CA LEU A 149 9.47 -4.03 -5.96
C LEU A 149 10.50 -3.47 -6.94
N ALA A 150 11.40 -2.65 -6.41
CA ALA A 150 12.63 -2.24 -7.06
C ALA A 150 13.84 -2.56 -6.17
N LEU A 151 15.03 -2.64 -6.77
CA LEU A 151 16.29 -2.79 -6.04
C LEU A 151 16.85 -1.42 -5.68
N PHE A 152 16.66 -1.03 -4.43
CA PHE A 152 17.36 0.10 -3.83
C PHE A 152 18.77 -0.35 -3.46
N TYR A 153 19.77 0.46 -3.81
CA TYR A 153 21.15 0.16 -3.45
C TYR A 153 21.90 1.37 -2.91
N ASN A 154 22.69 1.12 -1.87
CA ASN A 154 23.62 2.09 -1.30
C ASN A 154 24.86 2.17 -2.22
N GLU A 155 25.06 3.33 -2.86
CA GLU A 155 26.14 3.50 -3.84
C GLU A 155 27.52 3.40 -3.22
N GLU A 156 27.70 3.92 -2.00
CA GLU A 156 28.99 3.91 -1.31
C GLU A 156 29.42 2.47 -0.99
N LEU A 157 28.51 1.67 -0.43
CA LEU A 157 28.78 0.28 -0.09
C LEU A 157 29.10 -0.56 -1.34
N LEU A 158 28.41 -0.31 -2.46
CA LEU A 158 28.68 -1.00 -3.71
C LEU A 158 30.02 -0.58 -4.35
N ASN A 159 30.32 0.72 -4.35
CA ASN A 159 31.57 1.25 -4.89
C ASN A 159 32.79 0.77 -4.11
N ASN A 160 32.68 0.60 -2.79
CA ASN A 160 33.76 0.10 -1.92
C ASN A 160 34.24 -1.31 -2.29
N VAL A 161 33.39 -2.12 -2.95
CA VAL A 161 33.78 -3.46 -3.45
C VAL A 161 34.07 -3.48 -4.96
N GLY A 162 33.89 -2.35 -5.67
CA GLY A 162 34.20 -2.20 -7.09
C GLY A 162 33.37 -3.10 -8.02
N LEU A 163 32.15 -3.48 -7.62
CA LEU A 163 31.28 -4.37 -8.40
C LEU A 163 30.11 -3.61 -9.04
N PRO A 164 29.60 -4.07 -10.19
CA PRO A 164 28.44 -3.46 -10.81
C PRO A 164 27.15 -3.76 -10.03
N VAL A 165 26.10 -2.99 -10.30
CA VAL A 165 24.75 -3.29 -9.81
C VAL A 165 24.30 -4.64 -10.38
N PRO A 166 23.91 -5.62 -9.54
CA PRO A 166 23.58 -6.97 -10.01
C PRO A 166 22.30 -6.96 -10.84
N ARG A 167 22.35 -7.62 -12.01
CA ARG A 167 21.18 -7.80 -12.88
C ARG A 167 20.57 -9.20 -12.74
N GLY A 168 21.36 -10.17 -12.29
CA GLY A 168 20.92 -11.53 -12.02
C GLY A 168 21.02 -11.92 -10.54
N TRP A 169 20.21 -12.89 -10.12
CA TRP A 169 20.21 -13.37 -8.72
C TRP A 169 21.55 -13.97 -8.27
N GLN A 170 22.30 -14.61 -9.17
CA GLN A 170 23.63 -15.13 -8.83
C GLN A 170 24.64 -14.00 -8.57
N GLU A 171 24.61 -12.95 -9.40
CA GLU A 171 25.43 -11.75 -9.19
C GLU A 171 25.04 -11.04 -7.90
N PHE A 172 23.73 -10.97 -7.61
CA PHE A 172 23.18 -10.41 -6.38
C PHE A 172 23.73 -11.14 -5.16
N VAL A 173 23.63 -12.47 -5.10
CA VAL A 173 24.16 -13.28 -3.99
C VAL A 173 25.66 -13.05 -3.79
N ASN A 174 26.44 -13.09 -4.89
CA ASN A 174 27.88 -12.94 -4.83
C ASN A 174 28.30 -11.55 -4.33
N THR A 175 27.64 -10.51 -4.85
CA THR A 175 27.92 -9.11 -4.49
C THR A 175 27.49 -8.81 -3.06
N ALA A 176 26.29 -9.24 -2.67
CA ALA A 176 25.79 -9.08 -1.31
C ALA A 176 26.71 -9.78 -0.29
N SER A 177 27.18 -11.00 -0.61
CA SER A 177 28.09 -11.73 0.26
C SER A 177 29.43 -11.00 0.44
N ARG A 178 29.96 -10.37 -0.61
CA ARG A 178 31.20 -9.58 -0.56
C ARG A 178 31.07 -8.28 0.22
N ILE A 179 29.92 -7.61 0.16
CA ILE A 179 29.67 -6.37 0.91
C ILE A 179 29.39 -6.63 2.39
N THR A 180 28.96 -7.84 2.74
CA THR A 180 28.61 -8.18 4.12
C THR A 180 29.86 -8.17 5.01
N VAL A 181 29.85 -7.32 6.04
CA VAL A 181 30.92 -7.22 7.04
C VAL A 181 30.40 -7.69 8.40
N LYS A 182 31.17 -8.55 9.06
CA LYS A 182 30.89 -9.08 10.40
C LYS A 182 32.00 -8.67 11.36
N ASP A 183 31.66 -8.47 12.62
CA ASP A 183 32.67 -8.27 13.67
C ASP A 183 33.31 -9.59 14.13
N GLY A 184 34.22 -9.51 15.11
CA GLY A 184 34.92 -10.67 15.66
C GLY A 184 34.02 -11.72 16.33
N ASN A 185 32.79 -11.37 16.67
CA ASN A 185 31.78 -12.29 17.22
C ASN A 185 30.85 -12.85 16.13
N GLY A 186 31.09 -12.49 14.87
CA GLY A 186 30.26 -12.90 13.74
C GLY A 186 28.96 -12.11 13.59
N ILE A 187 28.78 -11.01 14.33
CA ILE A 187 27.60 -10.15 14.23
C ILE A 187 27.73 -9.28 12.99
N ILE A 188 26.67 -9.23 12.18
CA ILE A 188 26.63 -8.45 10.94
C ILE A 188 26.59 -6.96 11.30
N GLN A 189 27.65 -6.23 10.93
CA GLN A 189 27.74 -4.78 11.12
C GLN A 189 27.21 -4.03 9.89
N THR A 190 27.55 -4.53 8.70
CA THR A 190 27.02 -4.10 7.39
C THR A 190 26.46 -5.31 6.66
N ALA A 191 25.19 -5.23 6.26
CA ALA A 191 24.51 -6.31 5.54
C ALA A 191 24.56 -6.07 4.03
N GLY A 192 24.87 -7.11 3.25
CA GLY A 192 24.83 -7.03 1.80
C GLY A 192 23.42 -7.05 1.21
N ALA A 193 22.51 -7.81 1.80
CA ALA A 193 21.12 -7.93 1.37
C ALA A 193 20.22 -8.33 2.54
N SER A 194 19.00 -7.80 2.56
CA SER A 194 17.98 -8.10 3.57
C SER A 194 17.00 -9.15 3.06
N LEU A 195 17.34 -10.43 3.21
CA LEU A 195 16.51 -11.57 2.80
C LEU A 195 16.57 -12.68 3.86
N GLY A 196 15.52 -13.50 3.92
CA GLY A 196 15.53 -14.78 4.61
C GLY A 196 14.77 -14.89 5.92
N THR A 197 14.11 -13.82 6.39
CA THR A 197 13.19 -13.87 7.54
C THR A 197 11.84 -13.25 7.19
N ALA A 198 10.82 -13.47 8.02
CA ALA A 198 9.51 -12.82 7.91
C ALA A 198 9.29 -11.71 8.96
N SER A 199 10.20 -11.58 9.94
CA SER A 199 10.01 -10.72 11.11
C SER A 199 10.67 -9.35 10.97
N ASN A 200 11.81 -9.25 10.29
CA ASN A 200 12.59 -8.02 10.15
C ASN A 200 13.00 -7.70 8.70
N VAL A 201 12.56 -8.50 7.73
CA VAL A 201 12.60 -8.14 6.31
C VAL A 201 11.25 -7.55 5.95
N ASP A 202 11.20 -6.23 5.79
CA ASP A 202 10.04 -5.55 5.26
C ASP A 202 9.74 -6.09 3.85
N HIS A 203 8.46 -6.23 3.52
CA HIS A 203 7.99 -6.73 2.21
C HIS A 203 8.40 -8.16 1.87
N TRP A 204 8.74 -8.98 2.87
CA TRP A 204 9.17 -10.37 2.66
C TRP A 204 8.18 -11.19 1.80
N SER A 205 6.88 -10.97 1.96
CA SER A 205 5.83 -11.70 1.21
C SER A 205 5.90 -11.38 -0.28
N ASP A 206 6.08 -10.10 -0.61
CA ASP A 206 6.16 -9.60 -1.98
C ASP A 206 7.47 -10.04 -2.63
N ILE A 207 8.56 -10.09 -1.86
CA ILE A 207 9.86 -10.59 -2.32
C ILE A 207 9.78 -12.09 -2.64
N VAL A 208 9.17 -12.89 -1.75
CA VAL A 208 8.95 -14.31 -2.02
C VAL A 208 8.01 -14.50 -3.22
N GLY A 209 6.96 -13.68 -3.33
CA GLY A 209 6.06 -13.68 -4.48
C GLY A 209 6.78 -13.39 -5.80
N LEU A 210 7.65 -12.38 -5.84
CA LEU A 210 8.51 -12.07 -6.99
C LEU A 210 9.38 -13.26 -7.39
N LEU A 211 10.05 -13.89 -6.41
CA LEU A 211 10.89 -15.05 -6.65
C LEU A 211 10.09 -16.24 -7.18
N MET A 212 8.88 -16.47 -6.67
CA MET A 212 7.96 -17.49 -7.17
C MET A 212 7.53 -17.21 -8.61
N LEU A 213 7.15 -15.97 -8.95
CA LEU A 213 6.77 -15.61 -10.32
C LEU A 213 7.92 -15.76 -11.32
N GLN A 214 9.15 -15.46 -10.89
CA GLN A 214 10.33 -15.65 -11.73
C GLN A 214 10.70 -17.12 -11.91
N GLN A 215 10.41 -17.98 -10.93
CA GLN A 215 10.76 -19.41 -10.98
C GLN A 215 9.92 -20.17 -12.01
N PRO A 216 10.53 -20.81 -13.03
CA PRO A 216 9.80 -21.59 -14.03
C PRO A 216 8.98 -22.73 -13.40
N GLY A 217 7.73 -22.87 -13.86
CA GLY A 217 6.83 -23.94 -13.43
C GLY A 217 6.28 -23.79 -12.01
N VAL A 218 6.43 -22.62 -11.38
CA VAL A 218 5.76 -22.31 -10.11
C VAL A 218 4.46 -21.58 -10.38
N ASP A 219 3.36 -22.14 -9.86
CA ASP A 219 2.09 -21.43 -9.72
C ASP A 219 2.05 -20.78 -8.33
N ILE A 220 1.98 -19.46 -8.29
CA ILE A 220 1.94 -18.70 -7.02
C ILE A 220 0.63 -18.92 -6.25
N ASN A 221 -0.46 -19.28 -6.94
CA ASN A 221 -1.75 -19.57 -6.30
C ASN A 221 -1.78 -20.99 -5.72
N SER A 222 -0.84 -21.85 -6.11
CA SER A 222 -0.68 -23.22 -5.60
C SER A 222 0.81 -23.61 -5.54
N PRO A 223 1.62 -22.99 -4.66
CA PRO A 223 3.08 -23.08 -4.66
C PRO A 223 3.58 -24.38 -4.01
N THR A 224 3.16 -25.53 -4.54
CA THR A 224 3.43 -26.87 -4.01
C THR A 224 4.53 -27.62 -4.79
N SER A 225 5.03 -27.03 -5.88
CA SER A 225 6.04 -27.64 -6.74
C SER A 225 7.44 -27.62 -6.09
N LEU A 226 8.36 -28.45 -6.62
CA LEU A 226 9.77 -28.42 -6.20
C LEU A 226 10.41 -27.05 -6.41
N GLY A 227 10.03 -26.32 -7.47
CA GLY A 227 10.51 -24.96 -7.72
C GLY A 227 10.11 -23.98 -6.60
N ALA A 228 8.91 -24.14 -6.02
CA ALA A 228 8.49 -23.32 -4.88
C ALA A 228 9.35 -23.62 -3.63
N VAL A 229 9.70 -24.90 -3.41
CA VAL A 229 10.62 -25.30 -2.34
C VAL A 229 12.02 -24.70 -2.55
N GLU A 230 12.51 -24.67 -3.79
CA GLU A 230 13.79 -24.05 -4.15
C GLU A 230 13.79 -22.55 -3.89
N VAL A 231 12.71 -21.84 -4.22
CA VAL A 231 12.53 -20.42 -3.89
C VAL A 231 12.61 -20.20 -2.37
N MET A 232 11.94 -21.02 -1.57
CA MET A 232 11.99 -20.89 -0.11
C MET A 232 13.39 -21.17 0.45
N ARG A 233 14.12 -22.16 -0.10
CA ARG A 233 15.52 -22.41 0.26
C ARG A 233 16.43 -21.26 -0.16
N PHE A 234 16.20 -20.69 -1.34
CA PHE A 234 16.94 -19.52 -1.81
C PHE A 234 16.72 -18.34 -0.86
N TYR A 235 15.47 -17.98 -0.56
CA TYR A 235 15.14 -16.88 0.34
C TYR A 235 15.75 -17.09 1.74
N THR A 236 15.48 -18.23 2.38
CA THR A 236 15.91 -18.48 3.78
C THR A 236 17.42 -18.61 3.96
N GLY A 237 18.16 -19.05 2.95
CA GLY A 237 19.61 -19.25 3.13
C GLY A 237 20.46 -17.98 3.20
N PHE A 238 19.89 -16.79 2.97
CA PHE A 238 20.56 -15.53 3.35
C PHE A 238 20.73 -15.39 4.87
N VAL A 239 20.06 -16.26 5.65
CA VAL A 239 20.22 -16.41 7.10
C VAL A 239 20.82 -17.78 7.46
N THR A 240 20.41 -18.85 6.75
CA THR A 240 20.74 -20.24 7.14
C THR A 240 21.95 -20.86 6.46
N ASP A 241 22.41 -20.36 5.30
CA ASP A 241 23.59 -20.88 4.59
C ASP A 241 24.81 -19.99 4.88
N PRO A 242 25.83 -20.47 5.63
CA PRO A 242 27.00 -19.67 5.99
C PRO A 242 27.75 -19.06 4.80
N ARG A 243 27.69 -19.69 3.62
CA ARG A 243 28.41 -19.24 2.42
C ARG A 243 27.80 -18.00 1.77
N ARG A 244 26.54 -17.70 2.06
CA ARG A 244 25.77 -16.57 1.52
C ARG A 244 24.98 -15.83 2.59
N LYS A 245 25.35 -16.00 3.86
CA LYS A 245 24.68 -15.36 4.99
C LYS A 245 24.98 -13.86 5.01
N THR A 246 24.00 -13.05 4.62
CA THR A 246 24.05 -11.58 4.61
C THR A 246 23.08 -10.94 5.58
N TRP A 247 22.20 -11.72 6.21
CA TRP A 247 21.16 -11.24 7.12
C TRP A 247 21.09 -12.07 8.41
N ASP A 248 20.46 -11.51 9.42
CA ASP A 248 20.19 -12.16 10.71
C ASP A 248 18.88 -11.64 11.31
N ILE A 249 18.18 -12.50 12.06
CA ILE A 249 16.88 -12.17 12.66
C ILE A 249 17.00 -11.12 13.77
N ASN A 250 18.19 -10.96 14.36
CA ASN A 250 18.45 -9.99 15.42
C ASN A 250 18.80 -8.59 14.90
N LEU A 251 18.90 -8.41 13.58
CA LEU A 251 19.08 -7.08 12.98
C LEU A 251 17.80 -6.25 13.11
N PRO A 252 17.91 -4.92 13.13
CA PRO A 252 16.76 -4.03 12.92
C PRO A 252 16.03 -4.32 11.60
N SER A 253 14.86 -3.68 11.40
CA SER A 253 14.12 -3.84 10.14
C SER A 253 14.97 -3.47 8.92
N SER A 254 14.68 -4.10 7.78
CA SER A 254 15.40 -3.81 6.54
C SER A 254 15.32 -2.33 6.14
N THR A 255 14.17 -1.68 6.37
CA THR A 255 14.03 -0.23 6.20
C THR A 255 15.01 0.55 7.08
N GLN A 256 15.09 0.25 8.39
CA GLN A 256 15.98 0.95 9.30
C GLN A 256 17.46 0.72 8.96
N MET A 257 17.81 -0.52 8.62
CA MET A 257 19.17 -0.86 8.20
C MET A 257 19.57 -0.14 6.91
N PHE A 258 18.67 0.01 5.94
CA PHE A 258 18.93 0.78 4.74
C PHE A 258 19.04 2.28 5.01
N ALA A 259 18.06 2.84 5.74
CA ALA A 259 18.02 4.26 6.08
C ALA A 259 19.28 4.72 6.83
N THR A 260 19.81 3.87 7.71
CA THR A 260 21.03 4.14 8.48
C THR A 260 22.34 3.85 7.71
N GLY A 261 22.24 3.49 6.43
CA GLY A 261 23.41 3.24 5.57
C GLY A 261 24.12 1.91 5.82
N ARG A 262 23.51 0.99 6.57
CA ARG A 262 24.11 -0.30 6.98
C ARG A 262 23.63 -1.50 6.16
N LEU A 263 22.87 -1.25 5.10
CA LEU A 263 22.38 -2.26 4.16
C LEU A 263 22.70 -1.84 2.72
N ALA A 264 23.32 -2.74 1.96
CA ALA A 264 23.70 -2.47 0.58
C ALA A 264 22.54 -2.64 -0.40
N PHE A 265 21.80 -3.75 -0.33
CA PHE A 265 20.68 -4.03 -1.23
C PHE A 265 19.36 -4.22 -0.48
N TYR A 266 18.37 -3.42 -0.85
CA TYR A 266 17.06 -3.39 -0.25
C TYR A 266 15.97 -3.47 -1.32
N LEU A 267 15.10 -4.47 -1.24
CA LEU A 267 13.97 -4.63 -2.16
C LEU A 267 12.75 -3.95 -1.56
N ALA A 268 12.25 -2.91 -2.22
CA ALA A 268 11.18 -2.09 -1.69
C ALA A 268 10.33 -1.44 -2.79
N PRO A 269 9.08 -1.04 -2.45
CA PRO A 269 8.25 -0.19 -3.28
C PRO A 269 8.68 1.28 -3.23
N SER A 270 8.23 2.04 -4.24
CA SER A 270 8.65 3.41 -4.47
C SER A 270 8.35 4.34 -3.30
N TRP A 271 7.20 4.16 -2.64
CA TRP A 271 6.76 5.01 -1.52
C TRP A 271 7.70 4.94 -0.32
N ARG A 272 8.57 3.92 -0.24
CA ARG A 272 9.56 3.80 0.83
C ARG A 272 10.59 4.93 0.79
N VAL A 273 10.80 5.57 -0.37
CA VAL A 273 11.68 6.75 -0.52
C VAL A 273 11.35 7.84 0.51
N HIS A 274 10.07 8.08 0.80
CA HIS A 274 9.65 9.14 1.73
C HIS A 274 10.17 8.89 3.15
N GLU A 275 9.99 7.68 3.66
CA GLU A 275 10.46 7.27 4.98
C GLU A 275 12.01 7.29 5.05
N LEU A 276 12.68 6.77 4.02
CA LEU A 276 14.15 6.79 3.95
C LEU A 276 14.71 8.21 4.02
N ARG A 277 14.10 9.16 3.30
CA ARG A 277 14.51 10.56 3.28
C ARG A 277 14.20 11.29 4.59
N GLN A 278 13.14 10.92 5.29
CA GLN A 278 12.84 11.45 6.61
C GLN A 278 13.86 10.99 7.66
N ILE A 279 14.24 9.70 7.64
CA ILE A 279 15.20 9.13 8.59
C ILE A 279 16.62 9.62 8.30
N ASN A 280 17.03 9.63 7.03
CA ASN A 280 18.37 10.06 6.63
C ASN A 280 18.35 10.81 5.29
N PRO A 281 18.21 12.14 5.31
CA PRO A 281 18.20 12.97 4.12
C PRO A 281 19.48 12.84 3.26
N ASN A 282 20.61 12.50 3.90
CA ASN A 282 21.93 12.45 3.27
C ASN A 282 22.30 11.06 2.74
N LEU A 283 21.45 10.03 2.94
CA LEU A 283 21.72 8.69 2.44
C LEU A 283 21.83 8.72 0.92
N ASN A 284 23.02 8.44 0.39
CA ASN A 284 23.20 8.33 -1.05
C ASN A 284 22.81 6.93 -1.55
N PHE A 285 21.64 6.84 -2.17
CA PHE A 285 21.15 5.61 -2.78
C PHE A 285 20.59 5.84 -4.16
N LYS A 286 20.61 4.79 -4.97
CA LYS A 286 19.97 4.73 -6.28
C LYS A 286 19.02 3.53 -6.35
N VAL A 287 18.23 3.50 -7.41
CA VAL A 287 17.25 2.44 -7.68
C VAL A 287 17.60 1.77 -9.00
N ALA A 288 17.43 0.46 -9.05
CA ALA A 288 17.58 -0.37 -10.24
C ALA A 288 16.40 -1.36 -10.35
N PRO A 289 16.15 -1.94 -11.53
CA PRO A 289 15.25 -3.08 -11.65
C PRO A 289 15.67 -4.22 -10.71
N VAL A 290 14.69 -5.01 -10.27
CA VAL A 290 14.98 -6.21 -9.48
C VAL A 290 15.80 -7.22 -10.30
N PRO A 291 16.67 -8.01 -9.66
CA PRO A 291 17.39 -9.06 -10.38
C PRO A 291 16.45 -10.04 -11.08
N GLN A 292 16.89 -10.56 -12.23
CA GLN A 292 16.13 -11.47 -13.07
C GLN A 292 16.82 -12.83 -13.18
N LEU A 293 16.04 -13.88 -13.43
CA LEU A 293 16.58 -15.16 -13.92
C LEU A 293 16.88 -15.06 -15.43
N PRO A 294 17.85 -15.83 -15.96
CA PRO A 294 18.15 -15.84 -17.39
C PRO A 294 16.90 -16.11 -18.25
N GLY A 295 16.69 -15.30 -19.29
CA GLY A 295 15.54 -15.43 -20.19
C GLY A 295 14.19 -14.98 -19.61
N ARG A 296 14.18 -14.35 -18.43
CA ARG A 296 12.97 -13.80 -17.80
C ARG A 296 13.04 -12.27 -17.73
N ASN A 297 11.87 -11.66 -17.71
CA ASN A 297 11.68 -10.25 -17.38
C ASN A 297 10.34 -10.11 -16.65
N ILE A 298 10.33 -10.50 -15.37
CA ILE A 298 9.11 -10.55 -14.54
C ILE A 298 9.34 -9.67 -13.31
N ASN A 299 8.36 -8.82 -13.04
CA ASN A 299 8.35 -7.87 -11.93
C ASN A 299 7.13 -8.14 -11.04
N TRP A 300 7.15 -7.60 -9.82
CA TRP A 300 6.04 -7.69 -8.87
C TRP A 300 5.21 -6.42 -8.92
N GLY A 301 3.92 -6.52 -9.27
CA GLY A 301 2.98 -5.40 -9.24
C GLY A 301 2.21 -5.36 -7.93
N SER A 302 2.35 -4.28 -7.17
CA SER A 302 1.75 -4.08 -5.85
C SER A 302 1.23 -2.65 -5.79
N PHE A 303 -0.07 -2.45 -5.98
CA PHE A 303 -0.65 -1.12 -6.15
C PHE A 303 -2.11 -1.07 -5.68
N TRP A 304 -2.58 0.15 -5.46
CA TRP A 304 -3.94 0.43 -5.00
C TRP A 304 -4.86 0.83 -6.15
N ALA A 305 -6.14 0.47 -5.99
CA ALA A 305 -7.21 0.76 -6.93
C ALA A 305 -8.46 1.21 -6.17
N GLU A 306 -9.34 1.95 -6.85
CA GLU A 306 -10.63 2.34 -6.30
C GLU A 306 -11.73 1.40 -6.79
N GLY A 307 -12.50 0.86 -5.84
CA GLY A 307 -13.65 0.02 -6.08
C GLY A 307 -14.95 0.72 -5.66
N VAL A 308 -16.05 0.32 -6.29
CA VAL A 308 -17.39 0.78 -5.95
C VAL A 308 -18.14 -0.34 -5.23
N SER A 309 -18.87 0.00 -4.18
CA SER A 309 -19.68 -0.96 -3.41
C SER A 309 -20.87 -1.44 -4.23
N ILE A 310 -21.06 -2.76 -4.34
CA ILE A 310 -22.28 -3.35 -4.92
C ILE A 310 -23.54 -3.07 -4.09
N LYS A 311 -23.38 -2.55 -2.86
CA LYS A 311 -24.47 -2.13 -1.98
C LYS A 311 -24.77 -0.63 -2.06
N SER A 312 -23.93 0.15 -2.73
CA SER A 312 -24.21 1.58 -2.96
C SER A 312 -25.52 1.73 -3.72
N GLN A 313 -26.32 2.71 -3.33
CA GLN A 313 -27.56 3.10 -4.03
C GLN A 313 -27.27 4.07 -5.19
N HIS A 314 -26.01 4.41 -5.42
CA HIS A 314 -25.54 5.46 -6.32
C HIS A 314 -24.37 4.96 -7.20
N GLN A 315 -24.46 3.71 -7.69
CA GLN A 315 -23.47 3.07 -8.57
C GLN A 315 -23.37 3.75 -9.95
#